data_AF-A0A928YLD9-F1
#
_entry.id   AF-A0A928YLD9-F1
#
_cell.length_a   1.000
_cell.length_b   1.000
_cell.length_c   1.000
_cell.angle_alpha   90.00
_cell.angle_beta   90.00
_cell.angle_gamma   90.00
#
_symmetry.space_group_name_H-M   'P 1'
#
loop_
_entity.id
_entity.type
_entity.pdbx_description
1 polymer ?
#
loop_
_entity_poly.entity_id
_entity_poly.type
_entity_poly.pdbx_seq_one_letter_code
_entity_poly.pdbx_strand_id
1 'polypeptide(L)'
;MAREKNKHGGGAQTNCNGLKFERDTDILEELKKLSYLTVKGDDIFYNNECIASIYEKHGLYTKFLMPKEIDWKEILSSKLLPDTAVVNHKAKVVYIIEKKFQSGGGSVDEKLQTSDFKTKQYSRLIKSLPYKVQFIFLLNDWFEDKKYDDVKKYIKDIGSNYFIETLPWDSVKLDENSLK
;
A
#
# COMPACT_ATOMS: atom_id res chain seq x y z
N MET A 1 -34.50 14.33 5.94
CA MET A 1 -34.40 12.86 5.81
C MET A 1 -32.99 12.46 6.16
N ALA A 2 -32.83 11.56 7.13
CA ALA A 2 -31.53 11.12 7.62
C ALA A 2 -30.74 10.43 6.48
N ARG A 3 -29.50 10.88 6.25
CA ARG A 3 -28.59 10.23 5.31
C ARG A 3 -28.28 8.83 5.84
N GLU A 4 -28.59 7.82 5.04
CA GLU A 4 -28.27 6.43 5.33
C GLU A 4 -26.75 6.26 5.52
N LYS A 5 -26.40 5.48 6.54
CA LYS A 5 -25.02 5.17 6.92
C LYS A 5 -24.30 4.39 5.82
N ASN A 6 -23.07 4.79 5.54
CA ASN A 6 -22.10 4.17 4.63
C ASN A 6 -22.11 2.64 4.73
N LYS A 7 -22.34 1.96 3.59
CA LYS A 7 -22.32 0.48 3.48
C LYS A 7 -20.93 -0.11 3.24
N HIS A 8 -19.90 0.70 3.03
CA HIS A 8 -18.53 0.22 2.85
C HIS A 8 -17.55 1.16 3.57
N GLY A 9 -16.98 0.68 4.68
CA GLY A 9 -15.77 1.21 5.32
C GLY A 9 -15.81 2.67 5.81
N GLY A 10 -16.12 2.88 7.09
CA GLY A 10 -15.90 4.19 7.73
C GLY A 10 -16.74 4.42 8.97
N GLY A 11 -16.65 3.52 9.96
CA GLY A 11 -17.15 3.80 11.30
C GLY A 11 -16.25 4.82 12.01
N ALA A 12 -16.80 5.55 12.99
CA ALA A 12 -16.17 6.67 13.72
C ALA A 12 -14.83 6.37 14.45
N GLN A 13 -14.21 5.21 14.24
CA GLN A 13 -12.88 4.81 14.70
C GLN A 13 -11.78 4.94 13.61
N THR A 14 -12.05 5.63 12.50
CA THR A 14 -11.15 5.70 11.32
C THR A 14 -9.74 6.23 11.62
N ASN A 15 -9.51 6.94 12.73
CA ASN A 15 -8.18 7.44 13.09
C ASN A 15 -7.27 6.41 13.77
N CYS A 16 -7.81 5.36 14.41
CA CYS A 16 -6.97 4.36 15.11
C CYS A 16 -6.62 3.14 14.25
N ASN A 17 -7.38 2.86 13.18
CA ASN A 17 -7.30 1.59 12.47
C ASN A 17 -6.80 1.70 11.00
N GLY A 18 -6.41 2.88 10.52
CA GLY A 18 -5.87 3.01 9.17
C GLY A 18 -5.22 4.36 8.85
N LEU A 19 -4.53 4.41 7.70
CA LEU A 19 -3.94 5.60 7.10
C LEU A 19 -4.97 6.32 6.25
N LYS A 20 -5.30 7.57 6.59
CA LYS A 20 -6.17 8.39 5.75
C LYS A 20 -5.50 8.76 4.43
N PHE A 21 -6.31 8.87 3.39
CA PHE A 21 -5.89 9.42 2.12
C PHE A 21 -5.77 10.94 2.28
N GLU A 22 -4.55 11.42 2.46
CA GLU A 22 -4.20 12.78 2.08
C GLU A 22 -3.03 12.67 1.11
N ARG A 23 -3.00 13.63 0.17
CA ARG A 23 -2.05 13.63 -0.94
C ARG A 23 -0.60 13.50 -0.46
N ASP A 24 -0.32 14.13 0.69
CA ASP A 24 1.01 14.23 1.28
C ASP A 24 1.12 13.52 2.65
N THR A 25 0.17 12.66 3.04
CA THR A 25 0.26 11.94 4.33
C THR A 25 1.47 11.01 4.36
N ASP A 26 2.32 11.19 5.36
CA ASP A 26 3.43 10.30 5.68
C ASP A 26 2.93 9.11 6.52
N ILE A 27 3.06 7.90 5.97
CA ILE A 27 2.65 6.67 6.64
C ILE A 27 3.44 6.42 7.94
N LEU A 28 4.71 6.83 8.01
CA LEU A 28 5.54 6.66 9.20
C LEU A 28 5.03 7.53 10.35
N GLU A 29 4.60 8.76 10.04
CA GLU A 29 4.01 9.66 11.04
C GLU A 29 2.67 9.13 11.58
N GLU A 30 1.85 8.48 10.75
CA GLU A 30 0.62 7.82 11.23
C GLU A 30 0.93 6.57 12.08
N LEU A 31 1.92 5.76 11.69
CA LEU A 31 2.31 4.58 12.46
C LEU A 31 2.89 4.94 13.83
N LYS A 32 3.59 6.09 13.96
CA LYS A 32 4.08 6.60 15.26
C LYS A 32 2.96 6.89 16.27
N LYS A 33 1.73 7.13 15.81
CA LYS A 33 0.57 7.38 16.68
C LYS A 33 0.02 6.09 17.32
N LEU A 34 0.40 4.92 16.80
CA LEU A 34 -0.06 3.63 17.28
C LEU A 34 0.78 3.19 18.49
N SER A 35 0.18 3.25 19.68
CA SER A 35 0.87 2.99 20.96
C SER A 35 1.53 1.60 21.09
N TYR A 36 1.09 0.62 20.30
CA TYR A 36 1.65 -0.73 20.29
C TYR A 36 2.85 -0.90 19.34
N LEU A 37 3.18 0.11 18.53
CA LEU A 37 4.33 0.10 17.63
C LEU A 37 5.43 1.05 18.10
N THR A 38 6.65 0.78 17.65
CA THR A 38 7.76 1.72 17.75
C THR A 38 8.38 1.89 16.38
N VAL A 39 8.53 3.13 15.93
CA VAL A 39 9.14 3.47 14.63
C VAL A 39 10.56 3.98 14.85
N LYS A 40 11.55 3.37 14.18
CA LYS A 40 12.96 3.80 14.21
C LYS A 40 13.50 3.89 12.80
N GLY A 41 13.64 5.12 12.28
CA GLY A 41 13.98 5.33 10.88
C GLY A 41 12.88 4.77 9.98
N ASP A 42 13.25 3.86 9.07
CA ASP A 42 12.30 3.18 8.18
C ASP A 42 11.69 1.92 8.81
N ASP A 43 12.17 1.48 9.97
CA ASP A 43 11.82 0.18 10.57
C ASP A 43 10.72 0.32 11.63
N ILE A 44 9.81 -0.65 11.63
CA ILE A 44 8.64 -0.76 12.49
C ILE A 44 8.81 -1.95 13.41
N PHE A 45 8.66 -1.70 14.71
CA PHE A 45 8.84 -2.70 15.76
C PHE A 45 7.53 -2.96 16.51
N TYR A 46 7.29 -4.22 16.86
CA TYR A 46 6.26 -4.68 17.79
C TYR A 46 6.90 -5.63 18.79
N ASN A 47 6.71 -5.43 20.09
CA ASN A 47 7.35 -6.23 21.15
C ASN A 47 8.88 -6.41 20.96
N ASN A 48 9.58 -5.33 20.57
CA ASN A 48 11.02 -5.30 20.26
C ASN A 48 11.48 -6.14 19.03
N GLU A 49 10.57 -6.76 18.29
CA GLU A 49 10.86 -7.44 17.02
C GLU A 49 10.63 -6.48 15.84
N CYS A 50 11.55 -6.42 14.88
CA CYS A 50 11.35 -5.67 13.64
C CYS A 50 10.37 -6.43 12.74
N ILE A 51 9.14 -5.94 12.66
CA ILE A 51 8.05 -6.60 11.94
C ILE A 51 7.92 -6.13 10.49
N ALA A 52 8.34 -4.91 10.18
CA ALA A 52 8.25 -4.33 8.85
C ALA A 52 9.22 -3.17 8.65
N SER A 53 9.51 -2.86 7.39
CA SER A 53 10.18 -1.62 6.99
C SER A 53 9.34 -0.89 5.93
N ILE A 54 9.34 0.43 5.98
CA ILE A 54 8.60 1.30 5.05
C ILE A 54 9.58 2.04 4.16
N TYR A 55 9.37 1.99 2.86
CA TYR A 55 10.21 2.73 1.91
C TYR A 55 9.37 3.48 0.88
N GLU A 56 9.79 4.70 0.54
CA GLU A 56 9.16 5.49 -0.52
C GLU A 56 10.09 5.64 -1.72
N LYS A 57 9.52 5.60 -2.94
CA LYS A 57 10.21 5.87 -4.20
C LYS A 57 11.53 5.10 -4.33
N HIS A 58 12.66 5.81 -4.22
CA HIS A 58 14.00 5.24 -4.38
C HIS A 58 14.43 4.39 -3.18
N GLY A 59 13.84 4.58 -2.01
CA GLY A 59 14.19 3.87 -0.77
C GLY A 59 14.05 2.35 -0.90
N LEU A 60 13.03 1.87 -1.62
CA LEU A 60 12.85 0.44 -1.88
C LEU A 60 14.09 -0.16 -2.56
N TYR A 61 14.72 0.61 -3.45
CA TYR A 61 15.90 0.15 -4.18
C TYR A 61 17.17 0.27 -3.34
N THR A 62 17.41 1.45 -2.77
CA THR A 62 18.68 1.75 -2.09
C THR A 62 18.79 1.04 -0.74
N LYS A 63 17.68 0.82 -0.03
CA LYS A 63 17.66 0.28 1.33
C LYS A 63 17.20 -1.19 1.41
N PHE A 64 16.41 -1.67 0.45
CA PHE A 64 15.90 -3.05 0.49
C PHE A 64 16.50 -3.97 -0.57
N LEU A 65 16.50 -3.58 -1.85
CA LEU A 65 16.95 -4.42 -2.96
C LEU A 65 18.48 -4.44 -3.13
N MET A 66 19.13 -3.27 -3.13
CA MET A 66 20.58 -3.15 -3.32
C MET A 66 21.40 -3.89 -2.25
N PRO A 67 21.06 -3.83 -0.94
CA PRO A 67 21.74 -4.63 0.07
C PRO A 67 21.53 -6.15 -0.06
N LYS A 68 20.63 -6.59 -0.95
CA LYS A 68 20.38 -8.00 -1.29
C LYS A 68 20.95 -8.36 -2.67
N GLU A 69 21.82 -7.50 -3.20
CA GLU A 69 22.50 -7.69 -4.49
C GLU A 69 21.54 -7.80 -5.69
N ILE A 70 20.36 -7.17 -5.57
CA ILE A 70 19.36 -7.13 -6.66
C ILE A 70 19.54 -5.82 -7.43
N ASP A 71 20.07 -5.91 -8.65
CA ASP A 71 20.05 -4.80 -9.61
C ASP A 71 18.77 -4.86 -10.47
N TRP A 72 17.95 -3.80 -10.36
CA TRP A 72 16.71 -3.70 -11.12
C TRP A 72 16.95 -3.56 -12.62
N LYS A 73 18.11 -3.03 -13.05
CA LYS A 73 18.43 -2.80 -14.48
C LYS A 73 18.56 -4.10 -15.26
N GLU A 74 18.96 -5.16 -14.59
CA GLU A 74 19.07 -6.50 -15.17
C GLU A 74 17.71 -7.21 -15.29
N ILE A 75 16.67 -6.68 -14.64
CA ILE A 75 15.35 -7.33 -14.51
C ILE A 75 14.24 -6.55 -15.24
N LEU A 76 14.30 -5.22 -15.20
CA LEU A 76 13.26 -4.32 -15.72
C LEU A 76 13.85 -3.37 -16.77
N SER A 77 13.05 -3.07 -17.79
CA SER A 77 13.39 -2.05 -18.80
C SER A 77 13.31 -0.61 -18.27
N SER A 78 12.53 -0.37 -17.23
CA SER A 78 12.40 0.92 -16.57
C SER A 78 12.12 0.76 -15.09
N LYS A 79 12.63 1.71 -14.30
CA LYS A 79 12.50 1.72 -12.85
C LYS A 79 11.08 2.11 -12.46
N LEU A 80 10.46 1.32 -11.60
CA LEU A 80 9.19 1.67 -10.97
C LEU A 80 9.48 2.42 -9.67
N LEU A 81 8.66 3.39 -9.31
CA LEU A 81 8.81 4.11 -8.04
C LEU A 81 7.45 4.06 -7.33
N PRO A 82 7.31 3.20 -6.31
CA PRO A 82 6.06 3.15 -5.55
C PRO A 82 5.94 4.42 -4.71
N ASP A 83 4.70 4.84 -4.44
CA ASP A 83 4.47 5.90 -3.44
C ASP A 83 4.94 5.40 -2.08
N THR A 84 4.51 4.18 -1.71
CA THR A 84 4.96 3.51 -0.48
C THR A 84 5.12 2.01 -0.73
N ALA A 85 6.19 1.43 -0.18
CA ALA A 85 6.40 -0.02 -0.09
C ALA A 85 6.50 -0.41 1.38
N VAL A 86 5.59 -1.26 1.85
CA VAL A 86 5.63 -1.88 3.18
C VAL A 86 6.22 -3.27 3.05
N VAL A 87 7.46 -3.44 3.45
CA VAL A 87 8.12 -4.76 3.51
C VAL A 87 7.78 -5.38 4.86
N ASN A 88 6.73 -6.20 4.91
CA ASN A 88 6.33 -6.87 6.14
C ASN A 88 7.10 -8.18 6.33
N HIS A 89 8.05 -8.18 7.27
CA HIS A 89 8.93 -9.30 7.58
C HIS A 89 8.23 -10.44 8.30
N LYS A 90 7.18 -10.16 9.07
CA LYS A 90 6.37 -11.18 9.75
C LYS A 90 5.45 -11.91 8.77
N ALA A 91 4.71 -11.15 7.95
CA ALA A 91 3.81 -11.71 6.95
C ALA A 91 4.51 -12.28 5.71
N LYS A 92 5.80 -11.92 5.49
CA LYS A 92 6.56 -12.24 4.27
C LYS A 92 5.87 -11.71 3.01
N VAL A 93 5.41 -10.47 3.07
CA VAL A 93 4.75 -9.77 1.96
C VAL A 93 5.34 -8.38 1.79
N VAL A 94 5.62 -7.98 0.55
CA VAL A 94 5.89 -6.60 0.16
C VAL A 94 4.60 -6.01 -0.38
N TYR A 95 3.99 -5.11 0.38
CA TYR A 95 2.82 -4.36 -0.05
C TYR A 95 3.28 -3.12 -0.82
N ILE A 96 2.88 -3.02 -2.08
CA ILE A 96 3.09 -1.82 -2.90
C ILE A 96 1.82 -1.00 -2.87
N ILE A 97 1.90 0.18 -2.25
CA ILE A 97 0.77 1.09 -2.12
C ILE A 97 0.97 2.23 -3.10
N GLU A 98 -0.04 2.47 -3.94
CA GLU A 98 -0.08 3.62 -4.83
C GLU A 98 -1.31 4.47 -4.59
N LYS A 99 -1.06 5.74 -4.28
CA LYS A 99 -2.07 6.75 -4.09
C LYS A 99 -2.56 7.24 -5.45
N LYS A 100 -3.87 7.40 -5.61
CA LYS A 100 -4.47 8.02 -6.80
C LYS A 100 -5.48 9.06 -6.36
N PHE A 101 -5.22 10.29 -6.79
CA PHE A 101 -6.10 11.43 -6.60
C PHE A 101 -6.72 11.81 -7.94
N GLN A 102 -8.01 12.10 -7.94
CA GLN A 102 -8.73 12.64 -9.09
C GLN A 102 -9.76 13.67 -8.63
N SER A 103 -9.88 14.76 -9.39
CA SER A 103 -10.83 15.85 -9.12
C SER A 103 -11.49 16.39 -10.40
N GLY A 104 -11.37 15.65 -11.51
CA GLY A 104 -11.90 16.00 -12.83
C GLY A 104 -11.72 14.84 -13.82
N GLY A 105 -12.19 14.97 -15.07
CA GLY A 105 -11.89 13.98 -16.11
C GLY A 105 -10.38 14.00 -16.46
N GLY A 106 -9.73 12.83 -16.54
CA GLY A 106 -8.30 12.78 -16.84
C GLY A 106 -7.70 11.37 -16.91
N SER A 107 -6.40 11.30 -17.21
CA SER A 107 -5.63 10.06 -17.50
C SER A 107 -5.43 9.10 -16.33
N VAL A 108 -6.04 9.35 -15.17
CA VAL A 108 -5.95 8.43 -14.01
C VAL A 108 -6.79 7.18 -14.24
N ASP A 109 -7.86 7.30 -15.04
CA ASP A 109 -8.79 6.20 -15.33
C ASP A 109 -8.08 5.02 -16.03
N GLU A 110 -7.14 5.29 -16.94
CA GLU A 110 -6.32 4.26 -17.61
C GLU A 110 -5.31 3.62 -16.66
N LYS A 111 -4.77 4.39 -15.70
CA LYS A 111 -3.69 3.93 -14.80
C LYS A 111 -4.15 2.86 -13.83
N LEU A 112 -5.43 2.85 -13.44
CA LEU A 112 -6.00 1.83 -12.56
C LEU A 112 -5.87 0.41 -13.15
N GLN A 113 -5.82 0.29 -14.48
CA GLN A 113 -5.71 -0.98 -15.20
C GLN A 113 -4.28 -1.55 -15.20
N THR A 114 -3.27 -0.75 -14.82
CA THR A 114 -1.85 -1.12 -14.95
C THR A 114 -1.27 -1.91 -13.77
N SER A 115 -2.07 -2.14 -12.72
CA SER A 115 -1.64 -2.80 -11.49
C SER A 115 -1.16 -4.23 -11.70
N ASP A 116 -1.76 -5.00 -12.62
CA ASP A 116 -1.32 -6.37 -12.94
C ASP A 116 0.14 -6.40 -13.41
N PHE A 117 0.47 -5.60 -14.43
CA PHE A 117 1.82 -5.57 -14.97
C PHE A 117 2.84 -5.06 -13.94
N LYS A 118 2.50 -4.01 -13.19
CA LYS A 118 3.35 -3.52 -12.09
C LYS A 118 3.59 -4.60 -11.03
N THR A 119 2.56 -5.33 -10.62
CA THR A 119 2.67 -6.44 -9.66
C THR A 119 3.62 -7.52 -10.15
N LYS A 120 3.51 -7.91 -11.42
CA LYS A 120 4.44 -8.86 -12.07
C LYS A 120 5.87 -8.32 -12.09
N GLN A 121 6.06 -7.04 -12.41
CA GLN A 121 7.39 -6.41 -12.41
C GLN A 121 8.03 -6.42 -11.01
N TYR A 122 7.30 -6.00 -9.97
CA TYR A 122 7.79 -6.09 -8.58
C TYR A 122 8.06 -7.54 -8.16
N SER A 123 7.21 -8.48 -8.57
CA SER A 123 7.41 -9.90 -8.26
C SER A 123 8.70 -10.45 -8.88
N ARG A 124 9.07 -10.00 -10.09
CA ARG A 124 10.37 -10.33 -10.69
C ARG A 124 11.55 -9.73 -9.92
N LEU A 125 11.41 -8.48 -9.44
CA LEU A 125 12.46 -7.84 -8.63
C LEU A 125 12.78 -8.63 -7.37
N ILE A 126 11.76 -9.18 -6.69
CA ILE A 126 11.95 -9.88 -5.41
C ILE A 126 11.92 -11.41 -5.54
N LYS A 127 12.03 -11.95 -6.75
CA LYS A 127 11.83 -13.39 -7.04
C LYS A 127 12.74 -14.31 -6.24
N SER A 128 13.97 -13.88 -5.93
CA SER A 128 14.95 -14.63 -5.13
C SER A 128 14.74 -14.51 -3.62
N LEU A 129 13.82 -13.65 -3.18
CA LEU A 129 13.57 -13.38 -1.77
C LEU A 129 12.34 -14.14 -1.28
N PRO A 130 12.23 -14.45 0.01
CA PRO A 130 11.09 -15.18 0.57
C PRO A 130 9.89 -14.24 0.82
N TYR A 131 9.50 -13.46 -0.18
CA TYR A 131 8.39 -12.51 -0.08
C TYR A 131 7.43 -12.67 -1.26
N LYS A 132 6.13 -12.45 -1.00
CA LYS A 132 5.13 -12.22 -2.04
C LYS A 132 4.93 -10.72 -2.27
N VAL A 133 4.42 -10.34 -3.44
CA VAL A 133 3.99 -8.95 -3.70
C VAL A 133 2.48 -8.87 -3.58
N GLN A 134 1.99 -7.82 -2.92
CA GLN A 134 0.58 -7.44 -2.92
C GLN A 134 0.47 -5.98 -3.34
N PHE A 135 -0.26 -5.69 -4.40
CA PHE A 135 -0.47 -4.31 -4.86
C PHE A 135 -1.77 -3.75 -4.29
N ILE A 136 -1.72 -2.51 -3.82
CA ILE A 136 -2.84 -1.81 -3.20
C ILE A 136 -2.95 -0.41 -3.79
N PHE A 137 -4.14 -0.05 -4.26
CA PHE A 137 -4.47 1.35 -4.51
C PHE A 137 -5.08 2.00 -3.27
N LEU A 138 -4.63 3.20 -2.93
CA LEU A 138 -5.36 4.08 -2.03
C LEU A 138 -5.92 5.24 -2.86
N LEU A 139 -7.24 5.31 -2.93
CA LEU A 139 -7.98 6.18 -3.84
C LEU A 139 -8.71 7.26 -3.03
N ASN A 140 -8.91 8.45 -3.60
CA ASN A 140 -9.85 9.40 -3.02
C ASN A 140 -11.32 9.07 -3.35
N ASP A 141 -12.22 9.77 -2.68
CA ASP A 141 -13.68 9.73 -2.82
C ASP A 141 -14.20 9.83 -4.27
N TRP A 142 -13.47 10.47 -5.18
CA TRP A 142 -13.81 10.52 -6.60
C TRP A 142 -14.06 9.13 -7.23
N PHE A 143 -13.33 8.12 -6.76
CA PHE A 143 -13.43 6.76 -7.27
C PHE A 143 -14.62 5.97 -6.69
N GLU A 144 -15.46 6.59 -5.87
CA GLU A 144 -16.73 6.02 -5.43
C GLU A 144 -17.77 5.96 -6.57
N ASP A 145 -17.62 6.79 -7.61
CA ASP A 145 -18.50 6.78 -8.76
C ASP A 145 -18.62 5.36 -9.37
N LYS A 146 -19.85 4.94 -9.66
CA LYS A 146 -20.18 3.64 -10.23
C LYS A 146 -19.50 3.37 -11.57
N LYS A 147 -19.15 4.41 -12.32
CA LYS A 147 -18.39 4.25 -13.58
C LYS A 147 -17.05 3.52 -13.39
N TYR A 148 -16.50 3.53 -12.17
CA TYR A 148 -15.27 2.84 -11.82
C TYR A 148 -15.47 1.40 -11.34
N ASP A 149 -16.71 0.91 -11.22
CA ASP A 149 -16.99 -0.42 -10.66
C ASP A 149 -16.37 -1.55 -11.49
N ASP A 150 -16.32 -1.39 -12.81
CA ASP A 150 -15.68 -2.35 -13.72
C ASP A 150 -14.17 -2.48 -13.44
N VAL A 151 -13.44 -1.36 -13.41
CA VAL A 151 -12.00 -1.39 -13.13
C VAL A 151 -11.71 -1.80 -11.68
N LYS A 152 -12.55 -1.40 -10.71
CA LYS A 152 -12.46 -1.83 -9.31
C LYS A 152 -12.61 -3.35 -9.19
N LYS A 153 -13.54 -3.94 -9.94
CA LYS A 153 -13.71 -5.39 -10.03
C LYS A 153 -12.48 -6.05 -10.65
N TYR A 154 -12.00 -5.54 -11.78
CA TYR A 154 -10.79 -6.05 -12.42
C TYR A 154 -9.58 -6.06 -11.48
N ILE A 155 -9.35 -4.96 -10.72
CA ILE A 155 -8.28 -4.87 -9.71
C ILE A 155 -8.36 -6.04 -8.72
N LYS A 156 -9.56 -6.41 -8.26
CA LYS A 156 -9.75 -7.53 -7.33
C LYS A 156 -9.55 -8.88 -8.01
N ASP A 157 -10.04 -9.05 -9.24
CA ASP A 157 -9.94 -10.29 -10.01
C ASP A 157 -8.48 -10.68 -10.29
N ILE A 158 -7.59 -9.70 -10.48
CA ILE A 158 -6.13 -9.92 -10.63
C ILE A 158 -5.39 -10.09 -9.30
N GLY A 159 -6.11 -10.12 -8.17
CA GLY A 159 -5.54 -10.29 -6.84
C GLY A 159 -4.94 -9.03 -6.22
N SER A 160 -5.10 -7.86 -6.83
CA SER A 160 -4.75 -6.57 -6.22
C SER A 160 -5.89 -6.07 -5.32
N ASN A 161 -5.60 -5.07 -4.48
CA ASN A 161 -6.61 -4.46 -3.62
C ASN A 161 -6.73 -2.96 -3.88
N TYR A 162 -7.84 -2.38 -3.43
CA TYR A 162 -8.01 -0.95 -3.36
C TYR A 162 -8.77 -0.59 -2.08
N PHE A 163 -8.56 0.63 -1.62
CA PHE A 163 -9.33 1.26 -0.55
C PHE A 163 -9.64 2.72 -0.91
N ILE A 164 -10.79 3.20 -0.47
CA ILE A 164 -11.23 4.59 -0.66
C ILE A 164 -11.02 5.34 0.64
N GLU A 165 -10.39 6.52 0.57
CA GLU A 165 -10.16 7.48 1.67
C GLU A 165 -9.33 6.98 2.86
N THR A 166 -9.21 5.68 3.11
CA THR A 166 -8.44 5.15 4.24
C THR A 166 -7.91 3.76 3.90
N LEU A 167 -6.62 3.54 4.11
CA LEU A 167 -5.97 2.24 4.07
C LEU A 167 -6.00 1.60 5.47
N PRO A 168 -6.77 0.54 5.71
CA PRO A 168 -6.78 -0.15 7.00
C PRO A 168 -5.43 -0.79 7.33
N TRP A 169 -4.97 -0.75 8.58
CA TRP A 169 -3.68 -1.32 8.97
C TRP A 169 -3.64 -2.85 8.85
N ASP A 170 -4.78 -3.52 8.97
CA ASP A 170 -4.92 -4.97 8.78
C ASP A 170 -4.75 -5.44 7.32
N SER A 171 -4.94 -4.52 6.37
CA SER A 171 -4.70 -4.77 4.95
C SER A 171 -3.20 -4.95 4.63
N VAL A 172 -2.33 -4.38 5.48
CA VAL A 172 -0.86 -4.51 5.42
C VAL A 172 -0.28 -5.24 6.63
N LYS A 173 -1.15 -5.84 7.46
CA LYS A 173 -0.79 -6.63 8.65
C LYS A 173 0.03 -5.86 9.69
N LEU A 174 -0.35 -4.60 9.93
CA LEU A 174 0.23 -3.72 10.96
C LEU A 174 -0.79 -3.32 12.04
N ASP A 175 -2.00 -3.87 12.02
CA ASP A 175 -2.93 -3.74 13.14
C ASP A 175 -2.53 -4.69 14.29
N GLU A 176 -2.90 -4.34 15.52
CA GLU A 176 -2.52 -5.11 16.71
C GLU A 176 -2.95 -6.59 16.64
N ASN A 177 -4.09 -6.91 16.03
CA ASN A 177 -4.58 -8.28 15.96
C ASN A 177 -3.79 -9.13 14.97
N SER A 178 -3.34 -8.57 13.84
CA SER A 178 -2.44 -9.28 12.92
C SER A 178 -1.03 -9.49 13.49
N LEU A 179 -0.67 -8.72 14.53
CA LEU A 179 0.65 -8.76 15.15
C LEU A 179 0.73 -9.65 16.39
N LYS A 180 -0.39 -10.03 17.00
CA LYS A 180 -0.46 -11.10 18.00
C LYS A 180 -0.12 -12.44 17.37
#